data_AF-A0A227J273-F1
#
_entry.id   AF-A0A227J273-F1
#
_cell.length_a   1.000
_cell.length_b   1.000
_cell.length_c   1.000
_cell.angle_alpha   90.00
_cell.angle_beta   90.00
_cell.angle_gamma   90.00
#
_symmetry.space_group_name_H-M   'P 1'
#
loop_
_entity.id
_entity.type
_entity.pdbx_description
1 polymer ?
#
loop_
_entity_poly.entity_id
_entity_poly.type
_entity_poly.pdbx_seq_one_letter_code
_entity_poly.pdbx_strand_id
1 'polypeptide(L)'
;MAGCSSSNDNQRQLELMASNRAGVLSAGLPLEYGPLQIMRVSSNKNVVEMMMIYNDDALGAKPLNQVLNTSIYTYCNTPSVREQID
;
A
#
# COMPACT_ATOMS: atom_id res chain seq x y z
N MET A 1 33.97 18.84 12.15
CA MET A 1 33.25 18.79 10.86
C MET A 1 32.08 17.83 11.05
N ALA A 2 30.87 18.39 11.10
CA ALA A 2 29.64 17.66 11.33
C ALA A 2 29.43 16.64 10.21
N GLY A 3 29.26 15.37 10.58
CA GLY A 3 28.86 14.33 9.63
C GLY A 3 27.47 14.69 9.10
N CYS A 4 27.36 14.84 7.79
CA CYS A 4 26.09 14.95 7.09
C CYS A 4 25.25 13.71 7.44
N SER A 5 24.17 13.95 8.18
CA SER A 5 23.17 13.00 8.67
C SER A 5 22.36 12.42 7.49
N SER A 6 22.98 11.62 6.62
CA SER A 6 22.31 11.05 5.44
C SER A 6 21.17 10.08 5.80
N SER A 7 21.21 9.47 6.99
CA SER A 7 20.21 8.48 7.42
C SER A 7 18.87 9.10 7.81
N ASN A 8 18.87 10.24 8.52
CA ASN A 8 17.62 10.87 8.97
C ASN A 8 16.87 11.57 7.82
N ASP A 9 17.60 12.14 6.86
CA ASP A 9 16.99 12.79 5.70
C ASP A 9 16.28 11.77 4.80
N ASN A 10 16.88 10.59 4.61
CA ASN A 10 16.27 9.49 3.87
C ASN A 10 15.00 8.97 4.57
N GLN A 11 15.04 8.79 5.90
CA GLN A 11 13.86 8.40 6.68
C GLN A 11 12.72 9.40 6.48
N ARG A 12 13.03 10.70 6.56
CA ARG A 12 12.04 11.76 6.40
C ARG A 12 11.42 11.80 5.01
N GLN A 13 12.21 11.54 3.98
CA GLN A 13 11.70 11.45 2.60
C GLN A 13 10.72 10.29 2.43
N LEU A 14 11.05 9.11 2.97
CA LEU A 14 10.16 7.95 2.91
C LEU A 14 8.83 8.19 3.64
N GLU A 15 8.86 8.89 4.77
CA GLU A 15 7.64 9.29 5.48
C GLU A 15 6.77 10.24 4.67
N LEU A 16 7.38 11.23 4.00
CA LEU A 16 6.66 12.17 3.14
C LEU A 16 6.06 11.46 1.92
N MET A 17 6.78 10.52 1.33
CA MET A 17 6.28 9.70 0.21
C MET A 17 5.09 8.84 0.64
N ALA A 18 5.20 8.12 1.76
CA ALA A 18 4.10 7.31 2.29
C ALA A 18 2.87 8.16 2.63
N SER A 19 3.07 9.33 3.26
CA SER A 19 1.99 10.26 3.57
C SER A 19 1.33 10.83 2.31
N ASN A 20 2.11 11.22 1.31
CA ASN A 20 1.58 11.71 0.05
C ASN A 20 0.76 10.62 -0.66
N ARG A 21 1.32 9.41 -0.77
CA ARG A 21 0.66 8.28 -1.42
C ARG A 21 -0.64 7.91 -0.72
N ALA A 22 -0.64 7.86 0.61
CA ALA A 22 -1.86 7.62 1.38
C ALA A 22 -2.93 8.68 1.13
N GLY A 23 -2.54 9.97 1.05
CA GLY A 23 -3.46 11.06 0.73
C GLY A 23 -4.06 10.95 -0.67
N VAL A 24 -3.24 10.65 -1.68
CA VAL A 24 -3.68 10.48 -3.07
C VAL A 24 -4.65 9.30 -3.19
N LEU A 25 -4.33 8.15 -2.60
CA LEU A 25 -5.20 6.98 -2.63
C LEU A 25 -6.50 7.22 -1.85
N SER A 26 -6.44 7.94 -0.72
CA SER A 26 -7.61 8.23 0.11
C SER A 26 -8.65 9.07 -0.63
N ALA A 27 -8.24 9.96 -1.53
CA ALA A 27 -9.14 10.79 -2.32
C ALA A 27 -9.98 9.97 -3.33
N GLY A 28 -9.53 8.77 -3.69
CA GLY A 28 -10.22 7.88 -4.62
C GLY A 28 -11.05 6.78 -3.98
N LEU A 29 -11.19 6.76 -2.65
CA LEU A 29 -11.89 5.69 -1.94
C LEU A 29 -13.42 5.74 -2.13
N PRO A 30 -14.11 4.58 -2.17
CA PRO A 30 -13.53 3.24 -2.13
C PRO A 30 -12.87 2.84 -3.47
N LEU A 31 -11.77 2.08 -3.40
CA LEU A 31 -11.05 1.59 -4.59
C LEU A 31 -11.22 0.08 -4.72
N GLU A 32 -11.50 -0.39 -5.93
CA GLU A 32 -11.60 -1.83 -6.23
C GLU A 32 -10.26 -2.36 -6.74
N TYR A 33 -9.80 -3.46 -6.16
CA TYR A 33 -8.58 -4.15 -6.54
C TYR A 33 -8.85 -5.65 -6.66
N GLY A 34 -9.36 -6.05 -7.83
CA GLY A 34 -9.86 -7.40 -8.03
C GLY A 34 -11.03 -7.69 -7.09
N PRO A 35 -10.98 -8.74 -6.25
CA PRO A 35 -12.06 -9.07 -5.32
C PRO A 35 -12.01 -8.26 -4.00
N LEU A 36 -11.03 -7.37 -3.84
CA LEU A 36 -10.84 -6.57 -2.63
C LEU A 36 -11.37 -5.16 -2.82
N GLN A 37 -12.05 -4.65 -1.81
CA GLN A 37 -12.48 -3.25 -1.75
C GLN A 37 -11.68 -2.50 -0.70
N ILE A 38 -10.83 -1.56 -1.13
CA ILE A 38 -10.05 -0.71 -0.24
C ILE A 38 -10.98 0.38 0.29
N MET A 39 -11.13 0.44 1.61
CA MET A 39 -12.07 1.32 2.31
C MET A 39 -11.37 2.46 3.05
N ARG A 40 -10.11 2.26 3.44
CA ARG A 40 -9.32 3.25 4.16
C ARG A 40 -7.86 3.10 3.79
N VAL A 41 -7.19 4.23 3.62
CA VAL A 41 -5.73 4.30 3.45
C VAL A 41 -5.18 5.28 4.47
N SER A 42 -4.11 4.90 5.16
CA SER A 42 -3.35 5.77 6.06
C SER A 42 -1.86 5.60 5.83
N SER A 43 -1.07 6.48 6.43
CA SER A 43 0.38 6.32 6.49
C SER A 43 0.83 6.24 7.94
N ASN A 44 1.84 5.41 8.19
CA ASN A 44 2.51 5.29 9.47
C ASN A 44 4.01 5.19 9.19
N LYS A 45 4.74 6.27 9.49
CA LYS A 45 6.14 6.45 9.07
C LYS A 45 6.26 6.22 7.55
N ASN A 46 7.09 5.26 7.14
CA ASN A 46 7.33 4.87 5.75
C ASN A 46 6.38 3.78 5.24
N VAL A 47 5.32 3.44 5.97
CA VAL A 47 4.38 2.37 5.61
C VAL A 47 3.04 2.97 5.19
N VAL A 48 2.50 2.53 4.06
CA VAL A 48 1.13 2.80 3.65
C VAL A 48 0.24 1.65 4.13
N GLU A 49 -0.67 1.96 5.05
CA GLU A 49 -1.63 1.01 5.61
C GLU A 49 -2.93 1.07 4.83
N MET A 50 -3.42 -0.07 4.36
CA MET A 50 -4.65 -0.17 3.58
C MET A 50 -5.61 -1.13 4.27
N MET A 51 -6.82 -0.66 4.59
CA MET A 51 -7.91 -1.48 5.08
C MET A 51 -8.76 -1.94 3.90
N MET A 52 -8.87 -3.24 3.73
CA MET A 52 -9.57 -3.86 2.62
C MET A 52 -10.68 -4.77 3.14
N ILE A 53 -11.82 -4.77 2.46
CA ILE A 53 -12.91 -5.72 2.67
C ILE A 53 -12.82 -6.78 1.59
N TYR A 54 -12.91 -8.04 1.99
CA TYR A 54 -13.10 -9.19 1.12
C TYR A 54 -14.42 -9.86 1.48
N ASN A 55 -15.26 -10.15 0.49
CA ASN A 55 -16.48 -10.91 0.68
C ASN A 55 -16.19 -12.40 0.46
N ASP A 56 -15.91 -13.11 1.56
CA ASP A 56 -15.64 -14.55 1.56
C ASP A 56 -16.91 -15.42 1.47
N ASP A 57 -18.08 -14.84 1.72
CA ASP A 57 -19.39 -15.47 1.53
C ASP A 57 -19.90 -15.42 0.08
N ALA A 58 -19.20 -14.69 -0.80
CA ALA A 58 -19.60 -14.58 -2.20
C ALA A 58 -19.54 -15.94 -2.92
N LEU A 59 -20.53 -16.21 -3.79
CA LEU A 59 -20.48 -17.39 -4.65
C LEU A 59 -19.21 -17.36 -5.51
N GLY A 60 -18.37 -18.40 -5.38
CA GLY A 60 -17.09 -18.47 -6.07
C GLY A 60 -15.95 -17.72 -5.38
N ALA A 61 -16.12 -17.33 -4.11
CA ALA A 61 -15.05 -16.79 -3.27
C ALA A 61 -13.82 -17.72 -3.27
N LYS A 62 -12.65 -17.12 -3.44
CA LYS A 62 -11.37 -17.83 -3.39
C LYS A 62 -10.89 -17.90 -1.94
N PRO A 63 -10.12 -18.95 -1.58
CA PRO A 63 -9.46 -19.00 -0.28
C PRO A 63 -8.64 -17.74 0.01
N LEU A 64 -8.71 -17.24 1.24
CA LEU A 64 -8.06 -15.99 1.64
C LEU A 64 -6.56 -15.96 1.33
N ASN A 65 -5.85 -17.08 1.49
CA ASN A 65 -4.44 -17.20 1.14
C ASN A 65 -4.19 -16.97 -0.36
N GLN A 66 -5.09 -17.42 -1.23
CA GLN A 66 -5.00 -17.18 -2.67
C GLN A 66 -5.25 -15.70 -2.99
N VAL A 67 -6.19 -15.06 -2.29
CA VAL A 67 -6.46 -13.62 -2.41
C VAL A 67 -5.21 -12.83 -2.02
N LEU A 68 -4.62 -13.12 -0.86
CA LEU A 68 -3.39 -12.47 -0.38
C LEU A 68 -2.21 -12.66 -1.35
N ASN A 69 -1.96 -13.89 -1.80
CA ASN A 69 -0.88 -14.17 -2.75
C ASN A 69 -1.06 -13.40 -4.07
N THR A 70 -2.30 -13.30 -4.55
CA THR A 70 -2.61 -12.53 -5.76
C THR A 70 -2.38 -11.04 -5.52
N SER A 71 -2.78 -10.50 -4.37
CA SER A 71 -2.55 -9.09 -4.02
C SER A 71 -1.06 -8.76 -3.94
N ILE A 72 -0.28 -9.60 -3.25
CA ILE A 72 1.19 -9.45 -3.15
C ILE A 72 1.81 -9.47 -4.55
N TYR A 73 1.44 -10.46 -5.36
CA TYR A 73 1.93 -10.57 -6.73
C TYR A 73 1.63 -9.29 -7.53
N THR A 74 0.40 -8.79 -7.48
CA THR A 74 0.01 -7.58 -8.22
C THR A 74 0.79 -6.36 -7.76
N TYR A 75 0.94 -6.13 -6.44
CA TYR A 75 1.74 -5.02 -5.93
C TYR A 75 3.22 -5.12 -6.34
N CYS A 76 3.80 -6.33 -6.30
CA CYS A 76 5.18 -6.54 -6.72
C CYS A 76 5.39 -6.42 -8.24
N ASN A 77 4.37 -6.68 -9.06
CA ASN A 77 4.46 -6.65 -10.52
C ASN A 77 3.85 -5.40 -11.16
N THR A 78 3.37 -4.44 -10.37
CA THR A 78 2.91 -3.14 -10.86
C THR A 78 4.09 -2.16 -10.80
N PRO A 79 4.68 -1.73 -11.93
CA PRO A 79 5.95 -1.00 -11.92
C PRO A 79 5.96 0.23 -11.02
N SER A 80 4.91 1.05 -11.07
CA SER A 80 4.79 2.27 -10.27
C SER A 80 4.63 2.03 -8.77
N VAL A 81 4.17 0.84 -8.36
CA VAL A 81 4.13 0.44 -6.95
C VAL A 81 5.47 -0.18 -6.57
N ARG A 82 6.06 -0.99 -7.44
CA ARG A 82 7.33 -1.66 -7.21
C ARG A 82 8.46 -0.66 -6.96
N GLU A 83 8.51 0.42 -7.74
CA GLU A 83 9.45 1.54 -7.55
C GLU A 83 9.34 2.24 -6.19
N GLN A 84 8.20 2.12 -5.49
CA GLN A 84 8.01 2.67 -4.14
C GLN A 84 8.35 1.66 -3.04
N ILE A 85 8.49 0.38 -3.39
CA ILE A 85 8.83 -0.72 -2.47
C ILE A 85 10.34 -0.99 -2.48
N ASP A 86 10.98 -0.83 -3.65
CA ASP A 86 12.44 -0.95 -3.83
C ASP A 86 13.20 0.22 -3.17
#